data_AF-A0A920VPC5-F1
#
_entry.id   AF-A0A920VPC5-F1
#
_cell.length_a   1.000
_cell.length_b   1.000
_cell.length_c   1.000
_cell.angle_alpha   90.00
_cell.angle_beta   90.00
_cell.angle_gamma   90.00
#
_symmetry.space_group_name_H-M   'P 1'
#
loop_
_entity.id
_entity.type
_entity.pdbx_description
1 polymer ?
#
loop_
_entity_poly.entity_id
_entity_poly.type
_entity_poly.pdbx_seq_one_letter_code
_entity_poly.pdbx_strand_id
1 'polypeptide(L)'
;MDTSSHVIVMLVVGYLLGSIPFARLFTMRSGIDLFEVGTGNPGAANVFRKIDKRIGAAVFLADGLKGALPVFIANMMGRLKIFG
;
A
#
# COMPACT_ATOMS: atom_id res chain seq x y z
N MET A 1 23.80 3.04 -18.19
CA MET A 1 22.69 2.28 -17.60
C MET A 1 21.46 2.52 -18.45
N ASP A 2 21.04 1.52 -19.20
CA ASP A 2 19.97 1.62 -20.19
C ASP A 2 18.61 1.90 -19.54
N THR A 3 17.72 2.61 -20.24
CA THR A 3 16.37 2.97 -19.78
C THR A 3 15.58 1.75 -19.27
N SER A 4 15.78 0.58 -19.88
CA SER A 4 15.17 -0.69 -19.49
C SER A 4 15.53 -1.13 -18.06
N SER A 5 16.79 -0.92 -17.64
CA SER A 5 17.24 -1.29 -16.28
C SER A 5 16.55 -0.45 -15.19
N HIS A 6 16.28 0.83 -15.48
CA HIS A 6 15.58 1.73 -14.55
C HIS A 6 14.12 1.33 -14.35
N VAL A 7 13.44 0.92 -15.42
CA VAL A 7 12.03 0.48 -15.35
C VAL A 7 11.91 -0.77 -14.48
N ILE A 8 12.83 -1.73 -14.62
CA ILE A 8 12.83 -2.95 -13.78
C ILE A 8 13.01 -2.58 -12.31
N VAL A 9 13.96 -1.70 -11.98
CA VAL A 9 14.17 -1.24 -10.60
C VAL A 9 12.91 -0.55 -10.06
N MET A 10 12.27 0.32 -10.84
CA MET A 10 11.02 0.99 -10.44
C MET A 10 9.88 0.00 -10.19
N LEU A 11 9.73 -1.03 -11.03
CA LEU A 11 8.71 -2.08 -10.86
C LEU A 11 8.96 -2.90 -9.59
N VAL A 12 10.21 -3.31 -9.35
CA VAL A 12 10.59 -4.08 -8.16
C VAL A 12 10.33 -3.25 -6.90
N VAL A 13 10.77 -1.99 -6.86
CA VAL A 13 10.54 -1.10 -5.71
C VAL A 13 9.05 -0.85 -5.50
N GLY A 14 8.29 -0.58 -6.57
CA GLY A 14 6.84 -0.41 -6.49
C GLY A 14 6.13 -1.64 -5.94
N TYR A 15 6.51 -2.84 -6.39
CA TYR A 15 5.94 -4.10 -5.90
C TYR A 15 6.26 -4.34 -4.42
N LEU A 16 7.50 -4.08 -3.99
CA LEU A 16 7.91 -4.25 -2.59
C LEU A 16 7.17 -3.28 -1.67
N LEU A 17 7.04 -2.01 -2.07
CA LEU A 17 6.28 -1.01 -1.32
C LEU A 17 4.77 -1.34 -1.27
N GLY A 18 4.20 -1.84 -2.37
CA GLY A 18 2.79 -2.22 -2.45
C GLY A 18 2.45 -3.48 -1.66
N SER A 19 3.38 -4.43 -1.58
CA SER A 19 3.21 -5.71 -0.87
C SER A 19 3.27 -5.60 0.66
N ILE A 20 3.46 -4.40 1.22
CA ILE A 20 3.43 -4.19 2.67
C ILE A 20 2.00 -4.47 3.19
N PRO A 21 1.81 -5.44 4.11
CA PRO A 21 0.51 -5.82 4.63
C PRO A 21 0.10 -4.91 5.80
N PHE A 22 -0.23 -3.64 5.51
CA PHE A 22 -0.60 -2.64 6.52
C PHE A 22 -1.77 -3.07 7.40
N ALA A 23 -2.79 -3.73 6.82
CA ALA A 23 -3.92 -4.27 7.57
C ALA A 23 -3.46 -5.16 8.73
N ARG A 24 -2.57 -6.12 8.47
CA ARG A 24 -2.01 -7.01 9.49
C ARG A 24 -1.17 -6.24 10.51
N LEU A 25 -0.34 -5.30 10.05
CA LEU A 25 0.53 -4.51 10.93
C LEU A 25 -0.26 -3.66 11.93
N PHE A 26 -1.36 -3.04 11.48
CA PHE A 26 -2.21 -2.22 12.34
C PHE A 26 -3.11 -3.04 13.25
N THR A 27 -3.60 -4.21 12.79
CA THR A 27 -4.47 -5.09 13.60
C THR A 27 -3.69 -5.99 14.56
N MET A 28 -2.38 -6.17 14.38
CA MET A 28 -1.53 -6.92 15.32
C MET A 28 -1.64 -6.40 16.76
N ARG A 29 -1.88 -5.09 16.95
CA ARG A 29 -2.06 -4.48 18.27
C ARG A 29 -3.44 -4.75 18.88
N SER A 30 -4.40 -5.21 18.08
CA SER A 30 -5.77 -5.51 18.52
C SER A 30 -5.89 -6.89 19.18
N GLY A 31 -4.88 -7.77 19.03
CA GLY A 31 -4.93 -9.14 19.54
C GLY A 31 -5.95 -10.05 18.83
N ILE A 32 -6.53 -9.57 17.73
CA ILE A 32 -7.54 -10.26 16.94
C ILE A 32 -6.89 -10.78 15.65
N ASP A 33 -7.15 -12.04 15.32
CA ASP A 33 -6.74 -12.57 14.02
C ASP A 33 -7.63 -12.01 12.91
N LEU A 34 -7.03 -11.19 12.04
CA LEU A 34 -7.68 -10.58 10.90
C LEU A 34 -8.22 -11.60 9.88
N PHE A 35 -7.59 -12.77 9.80
CA PHE A 35 -7.95 -13.82 8.83
C PHE A 35 -9.12 -14.68 9.30
N GLU A 36 -9.38 -14.74 10.61
CA GLU A 36 -10.48 -15.51 11.19
C GLU A 36 -11.77 -14.69 11.35
N VAL A 37 -11.69 -13.37 11.25
CA VAL A 37 -12.83 -12.48 11.51
C VAL A 37 -13.43 -11.91 10.23
N GLY A 38 -14.76 -11.96 10.13
CA GLY A 38 -15.52 -11.32 9.06
C GLY A 38 -15.39 -12.03 7.73
N THR A 39 -14.83 -11.33 6.74
CA THR A 39 -14.56 -11.90 5.40
C THR A 39 -13.22 -12.63 5.33
N GLY A 40 -12.37 -12.51 6.36
CA GLY A 40 -11.00 -13.02 6.37
C GLY A 40 -10.03 -12.25 5.46
N ASN A 41 -10.50 -11.24 4.71
CA ASN A 41 -9.64 -10.45 3.84
C ASN A 41 -8.83 -9.42 4.63
N PRO A 42 -7.51 -9.27 4.36
CA PRO A 42 -6.65 -8.31 5.02
C PRO A 42 -6.80 -6.91 4.42
N GLY A 43 -8.03 -6.42 4.32
CA GLY A 43 -8.37 -5.12 3.75
C GLY A 43 -9.07 -4.21 4.76
N ALA A 44 -8.98 -2.90 4.50
CA ALA A 44 -9.56 -1.86 5.35
C ALA A 44 -11.05 -2.09 5.70
N ALA A 45 -11.85 -2.56 4.73
CA ALA A 45 -13.28 -2.80 4.95
C ALA A 45 -13.58 -3.89 5.98
N ASN A 46 -12.76 -4.95 6.03
CA ASN A 46 -12.91 -6.02 7.01
C ASN A 46 -12.57 -5.50 8.41
N VAL A 47 -11.43 -4.82 8.53
CA VAL A 47 -10.97 -4.17 9.77
C VAL A 47 -12.01 -3.18 10.29
N PHE A 48 -12.52 -2.31 9.41
CA PHE A 48 -13.49 -1.26 9.77
C PHE A 48 -14.81 -1.82 10.31
N ARG A 49 -15.30 -2.91 9.73
CA ARG A 49 -16.60 -3.51 10.10
C ARG A 49 -16.50 -4.46 11.29
N LYS A 50 -15.34 -5.05 11.55
CA LYS A 50 -15.22 -6.20 12.46
C LYS A 50 -14.19 -6.08 13.58
N ILE A 51 -13.20 -5.21 13.44
CA ILE A 51 -12.14 -5.04 14.45
C ILE A 51 -12.30 -3.67 15.11
N ASP A 52 -11.98 -2.61 14.37
CA ASP A 52 -12.05 -1.25 14.89
C ASP A 52 -12.14 -0.25 13.72
N LYS A 53 -13.02 0.75 13.85
CA LYS A 53 -13.27 1.75 12.81
C LYS A 53 -12.07 2.67 12.59
N ARG A 54 -11.34 3.04 13.65
CA ARG A 54 -10.16 3.91 13.56
C ARG A 54 -9.00 3.17 12.89
N ILE A 55 -8.77 1.91 13.28
CA ILE A 55 -7.77 1.05 12.65
C ILE A 55 -8.14 0.82 11.18
N GLY A 56 -9.41 0.53 10.87
CA GLY A 56 -9.87 0.37 9.49
C GLY A 56 -9.65 1.61 8.63
N ALA A 57 -9.89 2.81 9.16
CA ALA A 57 -9.59 4.06 8.47
C ALA A 57 -8.08 4.28 8.26
N ALA A 58 -7.24 3.93 9.24
CA ALA A 58 -5.79 4.00 9.11
C ALA A 58 -5.26 3.03 8.03
N VAL A 59 -5.80 1.82 7.98
CA VAL A 59 -5.49 0.83 6.93
C VAL A 59 -5.90 1.36 5.55
N PHE A 60 -7.09 1.96 5.43
CA PHE A 60 -7.56 2.54 4.17
C PHE A 60 -6.61 3.64 3.66
N LEU A 61 -6.21 4.56 4.55
CA LEU A 61 -5.27 5.61 4.21
C LEU A 61 -3.90 5.04 3.82
N ALA A 62 -3.37 4.08 4.59
CA ALA A 62 -2.07 3.49 4.30
C ALA A 62 -2.06 2.72 2.97
N ASP A 63 -3.08 1.91 2.70
CA ASP A 63 -3.22 1.16 1.45
C ASP A 63 -3.46 2.09 0.25
N GLY A 64 -4.15 3.22 0.44
CA GLY A 64 -4.28 4.25 -0.59
C GLY A 64 -2.95 4.97 -0.86
N LEU A 65 -2.24 5.38 0.19
CA LEU A 65 -0.99 6.12 0.09
C LEU A 65 0.13 5.27 -0.51
N LYS A 66 0.26 3.99 -0.13
CA LYS A 66 1.30 3.12 -0.70
C LYS A 66 1.16 2.91 -2.20
N GLY A 67 -0.04 3.03 -2.74
CA GLY A 67 -0.31 2.95 -4.19
C GLY A 67 -0.20 4.31 -4.89
N ALA A 68 -0.75 5.37 -4.28
CA ALA A 68 -0.77 6.69 -4.89
C ALA A 68 0.60 7.39 -4.88
N LEU A 69 1.38 7.24 -3.79
CA LEU A 69 2.65 7.94 -3.62
C LEU A 69 3.70 7.53 -4.68
N PRO A 70 3.93 6.24 -4.98
CA PRO A 70 4.87 5.84 -6.03
C PRO A 70 4.44 6.33 -7.42
N VAL A 71 3.14 6.28 -7.72
CA VAL A 71 2.60 6.76 -9.00
C VAL A 71 2.80 8.27 -9.15
N PHE A 72 2.55 9.03 -8.08
CA PHE A 72 2.75 10.47 -8.06
C PHE A 72 4.23 10.84 -8.28
N ILE A 73 5.15 10.17 -7.58
CA ILE A 73 6.60 10.38 -7.74
C ILE A 73 7.03 10.03 -9.16
N ALA A 74 6.57 8.89 -9.70
CA ALA A 74 6.88 8.47 -11.07
C ALA A 74 6.37 9.49 -12.11
N ASN A 75 5.17 10.03 -11.92
CA ASN A 75 4.62 11.07 -12.79
C ASN A 75 5.44 12.36 -12.75
N MET A 76 5.84 12.80 -11.55
CA MET A 76 6.67 13.99 -11.36
C MET A 76 8.05 13.83 -12.02
N MET A 77 8.70 12.67 -11.84
CA MET A 77 9.98 12.36 -12.49
C MET A 77 9.84 12.24 -14.01
N GLY A 78 8.76 11.64 -14.50
CA GLY A 78 8.46 11.54 -15.93
C GLY A 78 8.29 12.91 -16.58
N ARG A 79 7.55 13.82 -15.93
CA ARG A 79 7.40 15.21 -16.42
C ARG A 79 8.73 15.97 -16.46
N LEU A 80 9.59 15.78 -15.45
CA LEU A 80 10.89 16.47 -15.40
C LEU A 80 11.82 16.05 -16.55
N LYS A 81 11.71 14.80 -17.01
CA LYS A 81 12.54 14.23 -18.08
C LYS A 81 12.05 14.54 -19.50
N ILE A 82 10.85 15.11 -19.64
CA ILE A 82 10.24 15.51 -20.92
C ILE A 82 10.55 16.99 -21.24
N PHE A 83 10.94 17.79 -20.24
CA PHE A 83 11.20 19.24 -20.37
C PHE A 83 12.69 19.64 -20.28
N GLY A 84 13.62 18.69 -20.15
CA GLY A 84 15.07 18.94 -20.17
C GLY A 84 15.76 18.03 -21.15
#